data_AF-A0A6G4QSS5-F1
#
_entry.id   AF-A0A6G4QSS5-F1
#
_cell.length_a   1.000
_cell.length_b   1.000
_cell.length_c   1.000
_cell.angle_alpha   90.00
_cell.angle_beta   90.00
_cell.angle_gamma   90.00
#
_symmetry.space_group_name_H-M   'P 1'
#
loop_
_entity.id
_entity.type
_entity.pdbx_description
1 polymer ?
#
loop_
_entity_poly.entity_id
_entity_poly.type
_entity_poly.pdbx_seq_one_letter_code
_entity_poly.pdbx_strand_id
1 'polypeptide(L)'
;MSKTRNRLLALTALGGLAIGGAAVAETVKLPARQVALGADHFQAKTQVIDDQLDVETVVSTQAGFQTGKGLFRNPSNDNYLRAVVDKRTGATRYEVRQTLMYQGSMREYDTVAYETSAWPVQTQAIKIRDNAGRCFLFEAPELCTEEVAFPIGEDELRKVAAKPQAWGFKFKSPKGYEHRTAITQAEIVGLLKSVEAYRATLPAVQAQADTATGG
;
A
#
# COMPACT_ATOMS: atom_id res chain seq x y z
N MET A 1 -13.47 20.08 80.09
CA MET A 1 -13.32 18.69 80.57
C MET A 1 -12.78 17.83 79.44
N SER A 2 -11.73 17.07 79.75
CA SER A 2 -10.92 16.22 78.87
C SER A 2 -11.69 15.05 78.26
N LYS A 3 -11.35 14.68 77.01
CA LYS A 3 -10.77 13.36 76.68
C LYS A 3 -10.30 13.25 75.23
N THR A 4 -8.99 13.20 75.08
CA THR A 4 -8.22 12.65 73.95
C THR A 4 -8.52 11.16 73.77
N ARG A 5 -8.49 10.66 72.51
CA ARG A 5 -7.91 9.35 72.17
C ARG A 5 -7.70 9.20 70.65
N ASN A 6 -6.43 9.13 70.28
CA ASN A 6 -5.89 8.63 69.02
C ASN A 6 -6.42 7.23 68.69
N ARG A 7 -6.72 6.96 67.40
CA ARG A 7 -6.40 5.67 66.75
C ARG A 7 -6.06 5.84 65.27
N LEU A 8 -5.05 5.05 64.90
CA LEU A 8 -4.29 4.84 63.68
C LEU A 8 -5.03 4.80 62.31
N LEU A 9 -4.32 5.34 61.31
CA LEU A 9 -3.94 4.76 59.99
C LEU A 9 -4.90 3.78 59.29
N ALA A 10 -5.27 4.15 58.06
CA ALA A 10 -5.07 3.31 56.87
C ALA A 10 -5.15 4.18 55.59
N LEU A 11 -4.00 4.45 54.96
CA LEU A 11 -3.95 4.87 53.56
C LEU A 11 -4.29 3.63 52.71
N THR A 12 -5.45 3.59 52.09
CA THR A 12 -5.73 2.68 50.99
C THR A 12 -5.39 3.38 49.68
N ALA A 13 -4.13 3.20 49.26
CA ALA A 13 -3.73 3.45 47.88
C ALA A 13 -4.39 2.39 46.99
N LEU A 14 -5.52 2.73 46.38
CA LEU A 14 -6.10 1.96 45.28
C LEU A 14 -5.20 2.15 44.05
N GLY A 15 -4.18 1.30 43.94
CA GLY A 15 -3.37 1.15 42.74
C GLY A 15 -4.25 0.68 41.59
N GLY A 16 -4.61 1.59 40.70
CA GLY A 16 -5.22 1.28 39.42
C GLY A 16 -4.21 0.52 38.56
N LEU A 17 -4.29 -0.80 38.56
CA LEU A 17 -3.70 -1.64 37.51
C LEU A 17 -4.50 -1.41 36.23
N ALA A 18 -4.15 -0.35 35.51
CA ALA A 18 -4.47 -0.23 34.10
C ALA A 18 -3.69 -1.33 33.39
N ILE A 19 -4.32 -2.50 33.21
CA ILE A 19 -3.88 -3.51 32.26
C ILE A 19 -4.12 -2.89 30.89
N GLY A 20 -3.17 -2.07 30.45
CA GLY A 20 -3.06 -1.66 29.07
C GLY A 20 -2.76 -2.91 28.26
N GLY A 21 -3.82 -3.58 27.80
CA GLY A 21 -3.68 -4.63 26.81
C GLY A 21 -2.96 -3.99 25.62
N ALA A 22 -1.72 -4.40 25.39
CA ALA A 22 -1.07 -4.14 24.11
C ALA A 22 -1.99 -4.76 23.07
N ALA A 23 -2.74 -3.92 22.36
CA ALA A 23 -3.50 -4.35 21.20
C ALA A 23 -2.47 -4.89 20.21
N VAL A 24 -2.29 -6.20 20.21
CA VAL A 24 -1.51 -6.90 19.20
C VAL A 24 -2.08 -6.48 17.87
N ALA A 25 -1.26 -5.80 17.06
CA ALA A 25 -1.64 -5.44 15.72
C ALA A 25 -2.07 -6.71 14.99
N GLU A 26 -3.33 -6.74 14.53
CA GLU A 26 -3.84 -7.85 13.73
C GLU A 26 -2.92 -8.04 12.53
N THR A 27 -2.24 -9.18 12.47
CA THR A 27 -1.33 -9.52 11.39
C THR A 27 -2.15 -9.79 10.13
N VAL A 28 -1.96 -8.96 9.10
CA VAL A 28 -2.61 -9.15 7.81
C VAL A 28 -2.16 -10.50 7.24
N LYS A 29 -3.11 -11.43 7.07
CA LYS A 29 -2.85 -12.72 6.45
C LYS A 29 -2.82 -12.59 4.94
N LEU A 30 -1.63 -12.58 4.36
CA LEU A 30 -1.46 -12.62 2.90
C LEU A 30 -1.75 -14.02 2.32
N PRO A 31 -2.21 -14.11 1.05
CA PRO A 31 -2.37 -15.39 0.38
C PRO A 31 -1.05 -16.18 0.34
N ALA A 32 -1.08 -17.45 0.73
CA ALA A 32 0.12 -18.31 0.75
C ALA A 32 0.84 -18.36 -0.62
N ARG A 33 0.07 -18.28 -1.72
CA ARG A 33 0.63 -18.21 -3.07
C ARG A 33 1.45 -16.93 -3.30
N GLN A 34 1.02 -15.78 -2.79
CA GLN A 34 1.78 -14.52 -2.91
C GLN A 34 3.05 -14.58 -2.06
N VAL A 35 2.95 -15.11 -0.84
CA VAL A 35 4.09 -15.24 0.09
C VAL A 35 5.17 -16.18 -0.46
N ALA A 36 4.79 -17.18 -1.25
CA ALA A 36 5.73 -18.12 -1.88
C ALA A 36 6.48 -17.54 -3.10
N LEU A 37 6.10 -16.36 -3.61
CA LEU A 37 6.76 -15.73 -4.76
C LEU A 37 8.02 -14.98 -4.34
N GLY A 38 9.12 -15.23 -5.06
CA GLY A 38 10.39 -14.54 -4.86
C GLY A 38 10.49 -13.21 -5.61
N ALA A 39 11.48 -12.40 -5.26
CA ALA A 39 11.71 -11.10 -5.90
C ALA A 39 11.96 -11.20 -7.40
N ASP A 40 12.64 -12.25 -7.85
CA ASP A 40 12.94 -12.47 -9.27
C ASP A 40 11.67 -12.78 -10.07
N HIS A 41 10.67 -13.43 -9.47
CA HIS A 41 9.36 -13.59 -10.09
C HIS A 41 8.69 -12.23 -10.31
N PHE A 42 8.67 -11.39 -9.27
CA PHE A 42 8.08 -10.06 -9.39
C PHE A 42 8.83 -9.21 -10.41
N GLN A 43 10.17 -9.20 -10.39
CA GLN A 43 10.97 -8.50 -11.39
C GLN A 43 10.65 -8.98 -12.82
N ALA A 44 10.61 -10.29 -13.05
CA ALA A 44 10.34 -10.87 -14.37
C ALA A 44 8.90 -10.66 -14.85
N LYS A 45 7.96 -10.41 -13.93
CA LYS A 45 6.54 -10.16 -14.24
C LYS A 45 6.16 -8.68 -14.15
N THR A 46 7.10 -7.80 -13.80
CA THR A 46 6.89 -6.37 -13.82
C THR A 46 6.52 -5.93 -15.24
N GLN A 47 5.44 -5.16 -15.35
CA GLN A 47 5.06 -4.51 -16.60
C GLN A 47 5.81 -3.19 -16.72
N VAL A 48 6.53 -3.01 -17.83
CA VAL A 48 7.14 -1.74 -18.22
C VAL A 48 6.33 -1.21 -19.40
N ILE A 49 5.60 -0.13 -19.16
CA ILE A 49 4.81 0.58 -20.16
C ILE A 49 5.62 1.80 -20.55
N ASP A 50 6.33 1.68 -21.67
CA ASP A 50 7.19 2.72 -22.25
C ASP A 50 6.67 3.05 -23.66
N ASP A 51 5.82 4.08 -23.75
CA ASP A 51 5.37 4.61 -25.04
C ASP A 51 6.31 5.72 -25.50
N GLN A 52 6.79 5.67 -26.75
CA GLN A 52 7.74 6.65 -27.28
C GLN A 52 7.25 8.11 -27.21
N LEU A 53 5.93 8.32 -27.21
CA LEU A 53 5.32 9.65 -27.14
C LEU A 53 5.13 10.14 -25.71
N ASP A 54 5.25 9.26 -24.71
CA ASP A 54 5.15 9.63 -23.31
C ASP A 54 6.48 10.12 -22.75
N VAL A 55 6.43 11.17 -21.94
CA VAL A 55 7.58 11.70 -21.18
C VAL A 55 7.92 10.86 -19.95
N GLU A 56 6.99 10.01 -19.53
CA GLU A 56 7.07 9.16 -18.35
C GLU A 56 6.92 7.68 -18.74
N THR A 57 7.63 6.81 -18.04
CA THR A 57 7.49 5.35 -18.14
C THR A 57 6.83 4.83 -16.88
N VAL A 58 5.89 3.91 -17.04
CA VAL A 58 5.24 3.24 -15.91
C VAL A 58 5.82 1.85 -15.72
N VAL A 59 6.29 1.57 -14.51
CA VAL A 59 6.77 0.26 -14.09
C VAL A 59 5.83 -0.27 -13.00
N SER A 60 5.18 -1.42 -13.21
CA SER A 60 4.13 -1.93 -12.31
C SER A 60 4.27 -3.40 -11.97
N THR A 61 4.08 -3.76 -10.69
CA THR A 61 4.07 -5.16 -10.22
C THR A 61 2.71 -5.84 -10.35
N GLN A 62 1.68 -5.15 -10.88
CA GLN A 62 0.30 -5.64 -10.93
C GLN A 62 0.18 -7.03 -11.58
N ALA A 63 0.96 -7.33 -12.61
CA ALA A 63 0.93 -8.62 -13.28
C ALA A 63 1.66 -9.75 -12.51
N GLY A 64 2.44 -9.41 -11.48
CA GLY A 64 3.19 -10.35 -10.65
C GLY A 64 2.28 -11.22 -9.78
N PHE A 65 1.21 -10.64 -9.23
CA PHE A 65 0.21 -11.37 -8.46
C PHE A 65 -1.14 -10.65 -8.50
N GLN A 66 -2.22 -11.40 -8.76
CA GLN A 66 -3.59 -10.89 -8.73
C GLN A 66 -4.48 -11.98 -8.13
N THR A 67 -5.26 -11.64 -7.11
CA THR A 67 -6.30 -12.53 -6.63
C THR A 67 -7.46 -12.56 -7.62
N GLY A 68 -8.28 -13.61 -7.60
CA GLY A 68 -9.49 -13.62 -8.41
C GLY A 68 -9.36 -13.97 -9.91
N LYS A 69 -8.19 -14.35 -10.46
CA LYS A 69 -8.13 -14.85 -11.86
C LYS A 69 -8.89 -16.17 -12.04
N GLY A 70 -9.91 -16.23 -12.90
CA GLY A 70 -10.61 -17.46 -13.34
C GLY A 70 -12.13 -17.33 -13.53
N LEU A 71 -12.75 -18.27 -14.25
CA LEU A 71 -14.16 -18.23 -14.73
C LEU A 71 -15.24 -18.12 -13.63
N PHE A 72 -14.91 -18.40 -12.36
CA PHE A 72 -15.85 -18.44 -11.24
C PHE A 72 -15.39 -17.65 -10.01
N ARG A 73 -14.49 -16.66 -10.17
CA ARG A 73 -13.94 -15.92 -9.02
C ARG A 73 -14.54 -14.52 -8.91
N ASN A 74 -15.09 -14.25 -7.72
CA ASN A 74 -15.67 -12.99 -7.30
C ASN A 74 -14.57 -12.00 -6.84
N PRO A 75 -14.91 -10.70 -6.68
CA PRO A 75 -14.04 -9.53 -6.75
C PRO A 75 -12.69 -9.57 -6.02
N SER A 76 -11.64 -9.00 -6.64
CA SER A 76 -10.29 -8.98 -6.08
C SER A 76 -10.00 -7.71 -5.27
N ASN A 77 -9.60 -7.90 -4.00
CA ASN A 77 -8.97 -6.85 -3.19
C ASN A 77 -7.45 -6.98 -3.37
N ASP A 78 -6.93 -6.46 -4.47
CA ASP A 78 -5.51 -6.55 -4.82
C ASP A 78 -4.79 -5.23 -4.57
N ASN A 79 -3.58 -5.31 -4.04
CA ASN A 79 -2.60 -4.23 -4.09
C ASN A 79 -1.45 -4.58 -5.00
N TYR A 80 -0.78 -3.54 -5.45
CA TYR A 80 0.45 -3.64 -6.20
C TYR A 80 1.23 -2.33 -6.08
N LEU A 81 2.51 -2.37 -6.44
CA LEU A 81 3.35 -1.20 -6.53
C LEU A 81 3.42 -0.69 -7.96
N ARG A 82 3.55 0.63 -8.09
CA ARG A 82 3.81 1.30 -9.35
C ARG A 82 4.88 2.36 -9.15
N ALA A 83 5.78 2.44 -10.11
CA ALA A 83 6.76 3.50 -10.24
C ALA A 83 6.52 4.25 -11.55
N VAL A 84 6.64 5.56 -11.51
CA VAL A 84 6.54 6.45 -12.66
C VAL A 84 7.88 7.16 -12.82
N VAL A 85 8.58 6.86 -13.89
CA VAL A 85 9.95 7.34 -14.17
C VAL A 85 9.90 8.42 -15.25
N ASP A 86 10.36 9.64 -14.96
CA ASP A 86 10.57 10.66 -16.00
C ASP A 86 11.79 10.25 -16.84
N LYS A 87 11.61 10.15 -18.16
CA LYS A 87 12.64 9.62 -19.07
C LYS A 87 13.84 10.53 -19.23
N ARG A 88 13.66 11.85 -19.06
CA ARG A 88 14.71 12.85 -19.26
C ARG A 88 15.66 12.91 -18.07
N THR A 89 15.11 12.78 -16.88
CA THR A 89 15.85 12.99 -15.62
C THR A 89 16.13 11.69 -14.87
N GLY A 90 15.39 10.63 -15.16
CA GLY A 90 15.38 9.39 -14.36
C GLY A 90 14.69 9.55 -13.00
N ALA A 91 14.12 10.73 -12.69
CA ALA A 91 13.38 10.96 -11.47
C ALA A 91 12.20 10.00 -11.37
N THR A 92 11.94 9.42 -10.20
CA THR A 92 10.89 8.41 -10.05
C THR A 92 9.98 8.71 -8.89
N ARG A 93 8.68 8.59 -9.14
CA ARG A 93 7.63 8.63 -8.13
C ARG A 93 7.14 7.20 -7.91
N TYR A 94 7.10 6.76 -6.65
CA TYR A 94 6.55 5.46 -6.29
C TYR A 94 5.18 5.66 -5.66
N GLU A 95 4.27 4.75 -6.00
CA GLU A 95 2.93 4.71 -5.46
C GLU A 95 2.52 3.26 -5.17
N VAL A 96 1.75 3.11 -4.10
CA VAL A 96 1.04 1.88 -3.79
C VAL A 96 -0.36 2.05 -4.31
N ARG A 97 -0.86 1.08 -5.08
CA ARG A 97 -2.23 1.05 -5.57
C ARG A 97 -2.98 -0.08 -4.91
N GLN A 98 -4.26 0.16 -4.63
CA GLN A 98 -5.18 -0.82 -4.09
C GLN A 98 -6.49 -0.76 -4.87
N THR A 99 -6.91 -1.90 -5.39
CA THR A 99 -8.27 -2.12 -5.88
C THR A 99 -9.09 -2.70 -4.73
N LEU A 100 -10.19 -2.05 -4.41
CA LEU A 100 -11.12 -2.46 -3.37
C LEU A 100 -12.42 -2.84 -4.02
N MET A 101 -12.90 -4.04 -3.74
CA MET A 101 -14.20 -4.48 -4.22
C MET A 101 -15.05 -5.02 -3.08
N TYR A 102 -16.27 -4.52 -2.99
CA TYR A 102 -17.17 -4.77 -1.87
C TYR A 102 -18.63 -4.61 -2.29
N GLN A 103 -19.54 -5.24 -1.55
CA GLN A 103 -20.98 -4.98 -1.70
C GLN A 103 -21.40 -3.78 -0.83
N GLY A 104 -22.46 -3.10 -1.25
CA GLY A 104 -23.09 -2.04 -0.50
C GLY A 104 -22.92 -0.67 -1.15
N SER A 105 -22.95 0.39 -0.33
CA SER A 105 -22.65 1.74 -0.79
C SER A 105 -21.15 1.99 -0.91
N MET A 106 -20.76 2.97 -1.72
CA MET A 106 -19.38 3.46 -1.79
C MET A 106 -18.82 3.80 -0.41
N ARG A 107 -17.62 3.29 -0.14
CA ARG A 107 -16.90 3.48 1.13
C ARG A 107 -16.07 4.76 1.12
N GLU A 108 -15.52 5.18 -0.02
CA GLU A 108 -14.73 6.42 -0.15
C GLU A 108 -13.51 6.41 0.78
N TYR A 109 -12.57 5.51 0.51
CA TYR A 109 -11.33 5.44 1.28
C TYR A 109 -10.45 6.64 0.94
N ASP A 110 -10.28 7.53 1.90
CA ASP A 110 -9.59 8.81 1.72
C ASP A 110 -8.27 8.90 2.48
N THR A 111 -8.04 7.98 3.40
CA THR A 111 -6.90 8.05 4.33
C THR A 111 -6.17 6.73 4.31
N VAL A 112 -4.83 6.78 4.35
CA VAL A 112 -4.01 5.59 4.56
C VAL A 112 -3.04 5.79 5.71
N ALA A 113 -2.88 4.76 6.53
CA ALA A 113 -1.82 4.69 7.53
C ALA A 113 -0.90 3.51 7.20
N TYR A 114 0.41 3.72 7.21
CA TYR A 114 1.39 2.68 6.87
C TYR A 114 2.56 2.66 7.85
N GLU A 115 3.18 1.48 7.98
CA GLU A 115 4.34 1.29 8.86
C GLU A 115 5.58 1.99 8.31
N THR A 116 6.32 2.70 9.17
CA THR A 116 7.65 3.23 8.85
C THR A 116 8.70 2.64 9.79
N SER A 117 9.97 3.03 9.63
CA SER A 117 11.03 2.64 10.56
C SER A 117 10.86 3.17 11.99
N ALA A 118 10.09 4.25 12.21
CA ALA A 118 9.94 4.88 13.52
C ALA A 118 8.53 4.69 14.10
N TRP A 119 7.53 5.27 13.45
CA TRP A 119 6.12 5.23 13.85
C TRP A 119 5.23 5.14 12.61
N PRO A 120 4.04 4.51 12.70
CA PRO A 120 3.08 4.57 11.61
C PRO A 120 2.77 6.02 11.25
N VAL A 121 2.79 6.34 9.96
CA VAL A 121 2.43 7.66 9.46
C VAL A 121 1.13 7.58 8.70
N GLN A 122 0.44 8.72 8.61
CA GLN A 122 -0.82 8.84 7.88
C GLN A 122 -0.66 9.81 6.71
N THR A 123 -1.23 9.47 5.56
CA THR A 123 -1.30 10.34 4.40
C THR A 123 -2.67 10.22 3.72
N GLN A 124 -2.94 11.13 2.78
CA GLN A 124 -4.15 11.11 1.98
C GLN A 124 -4.05 10.04 0.89
N ALA A 125 -5.11 9.24 0.76
CA ALA A 125 -5.30 8.37 -0.39
C ALA A 125 -5.81 9.20 -1.58
N ILE A 126 -5.23 8.94 -2.74
CA ILE A 126 -5.62 9.52 -4.02
C ILE A 126 -6.63 8.58 -4.66
N LYS A 127 -7.84 9.08 -4.90
CA LYS A 127 -8.84 8.35 -5.68
C LYS A 127 -8.42 8.29 -7.15
N ILE A 128 -8.25 7.09 -7.67
CA ILE A 128 -7.92 6.87 -9.09
C ILE A 128 -9.18 6.74 -9.93
N ARG A 129 -10.10 5.85 -9.53
CA ARG A 129 -11.39 5.63 -10.20
C ARG A 129 -12.32 4.86 -9.29
N ASP A 130 -13.62 4.92 -9.59
CA ASP A 130 -14.61 4.05 -8.97
C ASP A 130 -15.76 3.75 -9.94
N ASN A 131 -16.71 2.94 -9.50
CA ASN A 131 -18.00 2.74 -10.15
C ASN A 131 -19.17 3.27 -9.30
N ALA A 132 -19.00 4.40 -8.60
CA ALA A 132 -19.97 4.91 -7.64
C ALA A 132 -21.41 5.01 -8.19
N GLY A 133 -21.56 5.39 -9.46
CA GLY A 133 -22.85 5.46 -10.15
C GLY A 133 -23.52 4.10 -10.42
N ARG A 134 -22.94 3.00 -9.95
CA ARG A 134 -23.48 1.63 -10.02
C ARG A 134 -23.64 1.01 -8.63
N CYS A 135 -23.25 1.73 -7.58
CA CYS A 135 -23.28 1.27 -6.20
C CYS A 135 -24.63 1.54 -5.51
N PHE A 136 -25.72 1.10 -6.12
CA PHE A 136 -27.08 1.33 -5.61
C PHE A 136 -27.59 0.12 -4.84
N LEU A 137 -28.00 0.33 -3.59
CA LEU A 137 -28.45 -0.72 -2.67
C LEU A 137 -29.79 -1.38 -3.06
N PHE A 138 -30.60 -0.72 -3.88
CA PHE A 138 -32.03 -1.06 -4.01
C PHE A 138 -32.40 -1.86 -5.26
N GLU A 139 -31.58 -1.91 -6.31
CA GLU A 139 -31.92 -2.59 -7.57
C GLU A 139 -31.21 -3.93 -7.77
N ALA A 140 -30.04 -4.10 -7.16
CA ALA A 140 -29.34 -5.37 -6.88
C ALA A 140 -28.12 -5.02 -6.01
N PRO A 141 -27.59 -5.89 -5.14
CA PRO A 141 -26.32 -5.65 -4.49
C PRO A 141 -25.19 -5.70 -5.53
N GLU A 142 -25.01 -4.60 -6.25
CA GLU A 142 -23.94 -4.46 -7.21
C GLU A 142 -22.59 -4.45 -6.50
N LEU A 143 -21.58 -4.94 -7.22
CA LEU A 143 -20.21 -4.97 -6.76
C LEU A 143 -19.60 -3.57 -6.93
N CYS A 144 -19.43 -2.87 -5.83
CA CYS A 144 -18.66 -1.64 -5.82
C CYS A 144 -17.19 -1.93 -6.00
N THR A 145 -16.54 -1.08 -6.76
CA THR A 145 -15.11 -1.09 -7.04
C THR A 145 -14.57 0.31 -6.87
N GLU A 146 -13.51 0.43 -6.09
CA GLU A 146 -12.80 1.67 -5.84
C GLU A 146 -11.30 1.39 -6.00
N GLU A 147 -10.62 2.16 -6.85
CA GLU A 147 -9.17 2.13 -6.98
C GLU A 147 -8.60 3.38 -6.32
N VAL A 148 -7.73 3.16 -5.33
CA VAL A 148 -7.04 4.21 -4.60
C VAL A 148 -5.54 4.00 -4.68
N ALA A 149 -4.80 5.09 -4.56
CA ALA A 149 -3.34 5.07 -4.52
C ALA A 149 -2.81 5.95 -3.38
N PHE A 150 -1.58 5.73 -2.96
CA PHE A 150 -0.86 6.71 -2.15
C PHE A 150 0.63 6.74 -2.51
N PRO A 151 1.26 7.92 -2.48
CA PRO A 151 2.67 8.05 -2.79
C PRO A 151 3.55 7.52 -1.65
N ILE A 152 4.72 6.99 -2.00
CA ILE A 152 5.78 6.64 -1.06
C ILE A 152 7.14 7.07 -1.61
N GLY A 153 8.03 7.54 -0.73
CA GLY A 153 9.39 7.91 -1.10
C GLY A 153 10.26 6.67 -1.36
N GLU A 154 11.21 6.78 -2.29
CA GLU A 154 12.14 5.69 -2.62
C GLU A 154 12.93 5.22 -1.39
N ASP A 155 13.44 6.16 -0.58
CA ASP A 155 14.19 5.85 0.64
C ASP A 155 13.38 5.04 1.65
N GLU A 156 12.10 5.37 1.81
CA GLU A 156 11.22 4.64 2.72
C GLU A 156 10.93 3.25 2.16
N LEU A 157 10.66 3.16 0.85
CA LEU A 157 10.43 1.88 0.19
C LEU A 157 11.66 0.95 0.31
N ARG A 158 12.88 1.49 0.21
CA ARG A 158 14.14 0.76 0.43
C ARG A 158 14.31 0.31 1.88
N LYS A 159 14.00 1.16 2.86
CA LYS A 159 14.04 0.78 4.29
C LYS A 159 13.07 -0.34 4.62
N VAL A 160 11.88 -0.29 4.04
CA VAL A 160 10.88 -1.35 4.18
C VAL A 160 11.39 -2.64 3.54
N ALA A 161 11.97 -2.57 2.34
CA ALA A 161 12.54 -3.71 1.63
C ALA A 161 13.70 -4.39 2.37
N ALA A 162 14.38 -3.69 3.29
CA ALA A 162 15.47 -4.26 4.08
C ALA A 162 14.99 -5.25 5.17
N LYS A 163 13.69 -5.29 5.47
CA LYS A 163 13.10 -6.19 6.46
C LYS A 163 12.49 -7.43 5.79
N PRO A 164 12.68 -8.65 6.31
CA PRO A 164 12.18 -9.88 5.70
C PRO A 164 10.68 -10.13 5.93
N GLN A 165 9.90 -9.09 6.21
CA GLN A 165 8.49 -9.17 6.60
C GLN A 165 7.60 -8.44 5.58
N ALA A 166 6.34 -8.84 5.50
CA ALA A 166 5.36 -8.09 4.72
C ALA A 166 5.16 -6.69 5.34
N TRP A 167 5.02 -5.69 4.48
CA TRP A 167 4.84 -4.31 4.89
C TRP A 167 3.36 -3.96 4.96
N GLY A 168 2.88 -3.70 6.18
CA GLY A 168 1.48 -3.45 6.46
C GLY A 168 1.05 -2.00 6.23
N PHE A 169 -0.16 -1.84 5.70
CA PHE A 169 -0.85 -0.56 5.62
C PHE A 169 -2.37 -0.74 5.75
N LYS A 170 -3.05 0.35 6.06
CA LYS A 170 -4.48 0.38 6.31
C LYS A 170 -5.13 1.60 5.70
N PHE A 171 -6.15 1.37 4.86
CA PHE A 171 -7.05 2.42 4.40
C PHE A 171 -8.17 2.64 5.39
N LYS A 172 -8.58 3.90 5.55
CA LYS A 172 -9.72 4.34 6.35
C LYS A 172 -10.65 5.18 5.49
N SER A 173 -11.93 5.04 5.77
CA SER A 173 -13.02 5.84 5.20
C SER A 173 -13.59 6.77 6.28
N PRO A 174 -14.08 7.96 5.90
CA PRO A 174 -14.77 8.85 6.82
C PRO A 174 -16.08 8.24 7.34
N LYS A 175 -16.60 7.20 6.69
CA LYS A 175 -17.79 6.44 7.09
C LYS A 175 -17.48 5.33 8.12
N GLY A 176 -16.23 5.24 8.59
CA GLY A 176 -15.79 4.28 9.60
C GLY A 176 -15.36 2.92 9.07
N TYR A 177 -15.31 2.73 7.74
CA TYR A 177 -14.77 1.50 7.16
C TYR A 177 -13.25 1.48 7.20
N GLU A 178 -12.68 0.30 7.44
CA GLU A 178 -11.24 0.07 7.38
C GLU A 178 -10.92 -1.08 6.43
N HIS A 179 -9.78 -1.02 5.77
CA HIS A 179 -9.22 -2.12 5.00
C HIS A 179 -7.73 -2.25 5.31
N ARG A 180 -7.33 -3.37 5.92
CA ARG A 180 -5.94 -3.69 6.25
C ARG A 180 -5.37 -4.64 5.22
N THR A 181 -4.17 -4.35 4.75
CA THR A 181 -3.48 -5.20 3.80
C THR A 181 -1.96 -5.02 3.91
N ALA A 182 -1.20 -5.76 3.12
CA ALA A 182 0.25 -5.69 3.12
C ALA A 182 0.83 -6.03 1.74
N ILE A 183 2.06 -5.58 1.49
CA ILE A 183 2.86 -5.97 0.32
C ILE A 183 4.05 -6.82 0.78
N THR A 184 4.39 -7.87 0.03
CA THR A 184 5.53 -8.72 0.38
C THR A 184 6.86 -7.99 0.13
N GLN A 185 7.88 -8.28 0.92
CA GLN A 185 9.24 -7.79 0.67
C GLN A 185 9.70 -8.13 -0.76
N ALA A 186 9.41 -9.36 -1.22
CA ALA A 186 9.76 -9.83 -2.55
C ALA A 186 9.21 -8.92 -3.66
N GLU A 187 7.96 -8.48 -3.53
CA GLU A 187 7.34 -7.57 -4.50
C GLU A 187 8.02 -6.20 -4.52
N ILE A 188 8.34 -5.64 -3.35
CA ILE A 188 9.06 -4.37 -3.24
C ILE A 188 10.43 -4.46 -3.90
N VAL A 189 11.21 -5.51 -3.58
CA VAL A 189 12.54 -5.74 -4.15
C VAL A 189 12.43 -5.94 -5.66
N GLY A 190 11.44 -6.70 -6.13
CA GLY A 190 11.21 -6.93 -7.56
C GLY A 190 10.95 -5.64 -8.33
N LEU A 191 10.14 -4.72 -7.76
CA LEU A 191 9.92 -3.41 -8.36
C LEU A 191 11.21 -2.58 -8.40
N LEU A 192 11.90 -2.46 -7.25
CA LEU A 192 13.13 -1.64 -7.15
C LEU A 192 14.18 -2.10 -8.17
N LYS A 193 14.40 -3.42 -8.29
CA LYS A 193 15.29 -3.99 -9.32
C LYS A 193 14.83 -3.64 -10.75
N SER A 194 13.52 -3.66 -11.01
CA SER A 194 12.97 -3.35 -12.33
C SER A 194 13.15 -1.87 -12.70
N VAL A 195 12.95 -0.97 -11.73
CA VAL A 195 13.17 0.48 -11.92
C VAL A 195 14.65 0.78 -12.13
N GLU A 196 15.54 0.16 -11.35
CA GLU A 196 17.00 0.30 -11.51
C GLU A 196 17.45 -0.19 -12.90
N ALA A 197 16.96 -1.37 -13.32
CA ALA A 197 17.23 -1.91 -14.65
C ALA A 197 16.73 -0.97 -15.75
N TYR A 198 15.54 -0.38 -15.61
CA TYR A 198 15.02 0.59 -16.57
C TYR A 198 15.86 1.87 -16.62
N ARG A 199 16.14 2.49 -15.46
CA ARG A 199 16.96 3.71 -15.35
C ARG A 199 18.34 3.54 -15.99
N ALA A 200 18.94 2.36 -15.88
CA ALA A 200 20.23 2.06 -16.52
C ALA A 200 20.18 2.12 -18.06
N THR A 201 19.00 2.03 -18.67
CA THR A 201 18.83 2.15 -20.13
C THR A 201 18.64 3.58 -20.60
N LEU A 202 18.27 4.52 -19.72
CA LEU A 202 17.96 5.91 -20.07
C LEU A 202 19.10 6.64 -20.81
N PRO A 203 20.39 6.49 -20.45
CA PRO A 203 21.46 7.14 -21.20
C PRO A 203 21.52 6.71 -22.67
N ALA A 204 21.21 5.43 -22.95
CA ALA A 204 21.17 4.92 -24.32
C ALA A 204 19.95 5.45 -25.09
N VAL A 205 18.80 5.55 -24.41
CA VAL A 205 17.57 6.14 -24.98
C VAL A 205 17.78 7.62 -25.32
N GLN A 206 18.42 8.38 -24.43
CA GLN A 206 18.73 9.79 -24.68
C GLN A 206 19.70 9.96 -25.86
N ALA A 207 20.76 9.14 -25.93
CA ALA A 207 21.70 9.18 -27.06
C ALA A 207 21.04 8.87 -28.41
N GLN A 208 20.07 7.95 -28.45
CA GLN A 208 19.27 7.67 -29.64
C GLN A 208 18.38 8.86 -30.03
N ALA A 209 17.74 9.51 -29.06
CA ALA A 209 16.92 10.70 -29.30
C ALA A 209 17.75 11.86 -29.87
N ASP A 210 18.93 12.12 -29.29
CA ASP A 210 19.81 13.20 -29.73
C ASP A 210 20.31 12.99 -31.17
N THR A 211 20.61 11.73 -31.52
CA THR A 211 21.04 11.35 -32.88
C THR A 211 19.92 11.53 -33.92
N ALA A 212 18.66 11.27 -33.53
CA ALA A 212 17.50 11.42 -34.41
C ALA A 212 17.11 12.89 -34.67
N THR A 213 17.40 13.80 -33.74
CA THR A 213 17.14 15.25 -33.89
C THR A 213 18.26 16.02 -34.59
N GLY A 214 19.44 15.40 -34.77
CA GLY A 214 20.64 16.04 -35.34
C GLY A 214 20.91 15.77 -36.82
N GLY A 215 19.99 15.11 -37.54
CA GLY A 215 20.08 14.84 -38.98
C GLY A 215 18.99 15.57 -39.76
#